data_AF-A0A524C6L8-F1
#
_entry.id   AF-A0A524C6L8-F1
#
_cell.length_a   1.000
_cell.length_b   1.000
_cell.length_c   1.000
_cell.angle_alpha   90.00
_cell.angle_beta   90.00
_cell.angle_gamma   90.00
#
_symmetry.space_group_name_H-M   'P 1'
#
loop_
_entity.id
_entity.type
_entity.pdbx_description
1 polymer ?
#
loop_
_entity_poly.entity_id
_entity_poly.type
_entity_poly.pdbx_seq_one_letter_code
_entity_poly.pdbx_strand_id
1 'polypeptide(L)' 'MDLKCSNCGKKIETLPINCGYSISYNEESDLWECYMENCGFISINEIICEDCCKKKNISS' A
#
# COMPACT_ATOMS: atom_id res chain seq x y z
N MET A 1 2.91 -14.96 -8.57
CA MET A 1 3.48 -13.79 -7.89
C MET A 1 2.88 -13.76 -6.50
N ASP A 2 3.69 -13.92 -5.44
CA ASP A 2 3.21 -13.85 -4.06
C ASP A 2 3.44 -12.43 -3.54
N LEU A 3 2.37 -11.63 -3.47
CA LEU A 3 2.44 -10.31 -2.84
C LEU A 3 2.47 -10.50 -1.32
N LYS A 4 3.42 -9.87 -0.64
CA LYS A 4 3.58 -9.93 0.82
C LYS A 4 3.57 -8.53 1.40
N CYS A 5 2.97 -8.38 2.58
CA CYS A 5 3.01 -7.15 3.34
C CYS A 5 4.45 -6.83 3.72
N SER A 6 4.91 -5.63 3.35
CA SER A 6 6.28 -5.17 3.59
C SER A 6 6.58 -4.99 5.09
N ASN A 7 5.56 -4.83 5.93
CA ASN A 7 5.72 -4.63 7.37
C ASN A 7 5.69 -5.94 8.19
N CYS A 8 4.82 -6.90 7.83
CA CYS A 8 4.62 -8.11 8.65
C CYS A 8 4.82 -9.44 7.91
N GLY A 9 5.15 -9.40 6.61
CA GLY A 9 5.36 -10.58 5.78
C GLY A 9 4.10 -11.39 5.45
N LYS A 10 2.92 -11.00 5.97
CA LYS A 10 1.63 -11.65 5.68
C LYS A 10 1.38 -11.63 4.17
N LYS A 11 0.96 -12.76 3.60
CA LYS A 11 0.54 -12.84 2.20
C LYS A 11 -0.66 -11.92 1.97
N ILE A 12 -0.62 -11.15 0.90
CA ILE A 12 -1.71 -10.31 0.43
C ILE A 12 -2.34 -11.01 -0.75
N GLU A 13 -3.59 -11.44 -0.59
CA GLU A 13 -4.32 -12.17 -1.64
C GLU A 13 -5.02 -11.21 -2.61
N THR A 14 -5.41 -10.03 -2.11
CA THR A 14 -6.16 -9.03 -2.87
C THR A 14 -5.70 -7.62 -2.51
N LEU A 15 -5.76 -6.72 -3.49
CA LEU A 15 -5.60 -5.28 -3.29
C LEU A 15 -6.96 -4.57 -3.51
N PRO A 16 -7.20 -3.44 -2.84
CA PRO A 16 -8.32 -2.56 -3.14
C PRO A 16 -8.30 -2.17 -4.62
N ILE A 17 -9.47 -2.20 -5.27
CA ILE A 17 -9.59 -1.83 -6.69
C ILE A 17 -9.13 -0.39 -6.95
N ASN A 18 -9.30 0.49 -5.95
CA ASN A 18 -8.88 1.87 -5.99
C ASN A 18 -7.37 2.01 -6.22
N CYS A 19 -6.54 1.11 -5.69
CA CYS A 19 -5.09 1.13 -5.95
C CYS A 19 -4.81 0.95 -7.45
N GLY A 20 -5.52 0.05 -8.13
CA GLY A 20 -5.35 -0.15 -9.58
C GLY A 20 -5.74 1.07 -10.43
N TYR A 21 -6.77 1.82 -10.02
CA TYR A 21 -7.23 3.03 -10.74
C TYR A 21 -6.45 4.31 -10.40
N SER A 22 -5.67 4.30 -9.32
CA SER A 22 -4.98 5.48 -8.80
C SER A 22 -3.46 5.38 -8.92
N ILE A 23 -2.95 4.45 -9.76
CA ILE A 23 -1.51 4.34 -9.99
C ILE A 23 -1.01 5.65 -10.60
N SER A 24 -0.08 6.28 -9.91
CA SER A 24 0.57 7.52 -10.34
C SER A 24 2.05 7.48 -10.00
N TYR A 25 2.86 8.14 -10.82
CA TYR A 25 4.27 8.33 -10.53
C TYR A 25 4.45 9.57 -9.65
N ASN A 26 5.11 9.42 -8.52
CA ASN A 26 5.48 10.51 -7.61
C ASN A 26 6.90 10.99 -7.96
N GLU A 27 7.01 12.19 -8.52
CA GLU A 27 8.28 12.78 -8.95
C GLU A 27 9.20 13.16 -7.77
N GLU A 28 8.64 13.42 -6.59
CA GLU A 28 9.44 13.77 -5.40
C GLU A 28 10.16 12.56 -4.83
N SER A 29 9.49 11.40 -4.83
CA SER A 29 10.03 10.14 -4.30
C SER A 29 10.65 9.25 -5.37
N ASP A 30 10.46 9.56 -6.67
CA ASP A 30 10.85 8.72 -7.82
C ASP A 30 10.24 7.30 -7.74
N LEU A 31 8.99 7.21 -7.28
CA LEU A 31 8.31 5.95 -7.05
C LEU A 31 6.91 5.94 -7.66
N TRP A 32 6.50 4.75 -8.10
CA TRP A 32 5.10 4.49 -8.43
C TRP A 32 4.32 4.28 -7.14
N GLU A 33 3.24 5.03 -6.97
CA GLU A 33 2.37 4.97 -5.82
C GLU A 33 0.94 4.63 -6.25
N CYS A 34 0.16 4.10 -5.32
CA CYS A 34 -1.28 3.96 -5.49
C CYS A 34 -2.01 4.28 -4.18
N TYR A 35 -3.27 4.68 -4.31
CA TYR A 35 -4.13 4.94 -3.17
C TYR A 35 -4.72 3.65 -2.60
N MET A 36 -4.41 3.39 -1.33
CA MET A 36 -4.78 2.19 -0.57
C MET A 36 -5.81 2.49 0.52
N GLU A 37 -6.87 3.23 0.19
CA GLU A 37 -7.98 3.58 1.10
C GLU A 37 -7.49 4.06 2.47
N ASN A 38 -7.64 3.22 3.50
CA ASN A 38 -7.21 3.50 4.86
C ASN A 38 -5.70 3.79 4.99
N CYS A 39 -4.87 3.40 4.03
CA CYS A 39 -3.41 3.62 4.11
C CYS A 39 -2.96 4.93 3.43
N GLY A 40 -3.84 5.63 2.72
CA GLY A 40 -3.44 6.74 1.84
C GLY A 40 -2.65 6.26 0.62
N PHE A 41 -1.84 7.16 0.04
CA PHE A 41 -0.92 6.79 -1.03
C PHE A 41 0.28 6.03 -0.47
N ILE A 42 0.60 4.90 -1.08
CA ILE A 42 1.78 4.09 -0.74
C ILE A 42 2.52 3.69 -2.00
N SER A 43 3.83 3.50 -1.88
CA SER A 43 4.63 2.91 -2.95
C SER A 43 4.18 1.49 -3.27
N ILE A 44 4.08 1.17 -4.56
CA ILE A 44 3.72 -0.19 -5.02
C ILE A 44 4.80 -1.23 -4.65
N ASN A 45 6.02 -0.77 -4.34
CA ASN A 45 7.11 -1.64 -3.86
C ASN A 45 7.02 -1.91 -2.36
N GLU A 46 6.26 -1.10 -1.62
CA GLU A 46 6.15 -1.17 -0.16
C GLU A 46 4.72 -1.47 0.29
N ILE A 47 3.99 -2.27 -0.49
CA ILE A 47 2.60 -2.59 -0.18
C ILE A 47 2.50 -3.20 1.22
N ILE A 48 1.55 -2.68 2.01
CA ILE A 48 1.22 -3.16 3.36
C ILE A 48 -0.22 -3.69 3.40
N CYS A 49 -0.47 -4.68 4.27
CA CYS A 49 -1.80 -5.22 4.46
C CYS A 49 -2.69 -4.27 5.28
N GLU A 50 -4.00 -4.46 5.18
CA GLU A 50 -5.01 -3.65 5.88
C GLU A 50 -4.77 -3.58 7.40
N ASP A 51 -4.39 -4.70 8.03
CA ASP A 51 -4.08 -4.76 9.46
C ASP A 51 -2.92 -3.81 9.84
N CYS A 52 -1.89 -3.73 9.00
CA CYS A 52 -0.75 -2.84 9.21
C CYS A 52 -1.11 -1.38 8.92
N CYS A 53 -1.97 -1.11 7.94
CA CYS A 53 -2.48 0.24 7.69
C CYS A 53 -3.29 0.78 8.86
N LYS A 54 -4.21 -0.02 9.39
CA LYS A 54 -5.02 0.37 10.56
C LYS A 54 -4.15 0.71 11.77
N LYS A 55 -3.08 -0.05 12.00
CA LYS A 55 -2.13 0.22 13.10
C LYS A 55 -1.34 1.52 12.92
N LYS A 56 -0.94 1.87 11.69
CA LYS A 56 -0.27 3.16 11.42
C LYS A 56 -1.18 4.34 11.80
N ASN A 57 -2.47 4.29 11.44
CA ASN A 57 -3.41 5.38 11.71
C ASN A 57 -3.82 5.55 13.17
N ILE A 58 -3.65 4.52 14.00
CA ILE A 58 -3.94 4.60 15.45
C ILE A 58 -2.77 5.26 16.22
N SER A 59 -1.60 5.38 15.58
CA SER A 59 -0.37 5.85 16.22
C SER A 59 0.03 7.27 15.80
N SER A 60 -0.86 8.00 15.10
CA SER A 60 -0.64 9.38 14.61
C SER A 60 -1.41 10.40 15.44
#